data_AF-A0A0F9SZN7-F1
#
_entry.id   AF-A0A0F9SZN7-F1
#
_cell.length_a   1.000
_cell.length_b   1.000
_cell.length_c   1.000
_cell.angle_alpha   90.00
_cell.angle_beta   90.00
_cell.angle_gamma   90.00
#
_symmetry.space_group_name_H-M   'P 1'
#
loop_
_entity.id
_entity.type
_entity.pdbx_description
1 polymer ?
#
loop_
_entity_poly.entity_id
_entity_poly.type
_entity_poly.pdbx_seq_one_letter_code
_entity_poly.pdbx_strand_id
1 'polypeptide(L)'
;MRHSDTKTSFGTGAQRDIDEGKGRPSLISPVLIHRLGVHLAKGAKHYGDDNWAKGMPYRRTADSMIRHIFQWLAGDEEEDHLAAIGFGVMCLMTYESDQTLDQKLDDRDEGLRKILASILTSPSADATLKIASVHTGICVDCGVRRMKPTILKYDPKKETPFTCPGCGRKEIVTHGPR
;
A
#
# COMPACT_ATOMS: atom_id res chain seq x y z
N MET A 1 -29.57 20.42 20.35
CA MET A 1 -29.91 19.34 19.40
C MET A 1 -29.46 19.80 18.01
N ARG A 2 -28.51 19.13 17.34
CA ARG A 2 -28.04 19.55 16.00
C ARG A 2 -29.06 19.10 14.96
N HIS A 3 -29.78 20.04 14.37
CA HIS A 3 -30.67 19.83 13.24
C HIS A 3 -30.13 20.61 12.04
N SER A 4 -30.25 20.05 10.83
CA SER A 4 -30.02 20.81 9.62
C SER A 4 -31.22 21.71 9.33
N ASP A 5 -30.97 22.87 8.73
CA ASP A 5 -32.02 23.78 8.27
C ASP A 5 -32.84 23.17 7.12
N THR A 6 -32.28 22.14 6.45
CA THR A 6 -32.93 21.42 5.35
C THR A 6 -33.55 20.09 5.83
N LYS A 7 -34.73 19.75 5.31
CA LYS A 7 -35.47 18.49 5.62
C LYS A 7 -35.80 17.71 4.35
N THR A 8 -35.75 16.40 4.44
CA THR A 8 -36.37 15.46 3.49
C THR A 8 -37.84 15.26 3.88
N SER A 9 -38.74 15.45 2.92
CA SER A 9 -40.18 15.18 3.09
C SER A 9 -40.57 13.86 2.41
N PHE A 10 -41.42 13.09 3.07
CA PHE A 10 -41.92 11.82 2.57
C PHE A 10 -43.40 11.96 2.15
N GLY A 11 -43.85 11.14 1.20
CA GLY A 11 -45.24 11.17 0.72
C GLY A 11 -46.29 10.86 1.80
N THR A 12 -45.87 10.34 2.96
CA THR A 12 -46.71 10.11 4.14
C THR A 12 -46.94 11.37 4.99
N GLY A 13 -46.33 12.49 4.65
CA GLY A 13 -46.32 13.72 5.45
C GLY A 13 -45.24 13.77 6.54
N ALA A 14 -44.48 12.68 6.72
CA ALA A 14 -43.32 12.67 7.62
C ALA A 14 -42.20 13.58 7.09
N GLN A 15 -41.43 14.18 7.99
CA GLN A 15 -40.23 14.95 7.67
C GLN A 15 -39.05 14.45 8.51
N ARG A 16 -37.86 14.45 7.94
CA ARG A 16 -36.60 14.10 8.62
C ARG A 16 -35.46 14.99 8.13
N ASP A 17 -34.45 15.22 8.95
CA ASP A 17 -33.24 15.92 8.50
C ASP A 17 -32.62 15.23 7.28
N ILE A 18 -32.02 16.01 6.37
CA ILE A 18 -31.34 15.47 5.19
C ILE A 18 -30.19 14.52 5.58
N ASP A 19 -29.87 13.58 4.69
CA ASP A 19 -28.82 12.59 4.91
C ASP A 19 -27.42 13.08 4.51
N GLU A 20 -27.31 14.25 3.90
CA GLU A 20 -26.02 14.83 3.48
C GLU A 20 -25.09 15.06 4.68
N GLY A 21 -23.83 14.64 4.54
CA GLY A 21 -22.83 14.72 5.60
C GLY A 21 -23.00 13.71 6.74
N LYS A 22 -24.02 12.86 6.72
CA LYS A 22 -24.21 11.78 7.70
C LYS A 22 -23.64 10.47 7.17
N GLY A 23 -23.08 9.66 8.07
CA GLY A 23 -22.75 8.28 7.75
C GLY A 23 -23.98 7.50 7.30
N ARG A 24 -23.80 6.48 6.47
CA ARG A 24 -24.87 5.56 6.03
C ARG A 24 -24.62 4.16 6.61
N PRO A 25 -25.01 3.89 7.87
CA PRO A 25 -24.72 2.62 8.52
C PRO A 25 -25.25 1.39 7.77
N SER A 26 -26.36 1.54 7.04
CA SER A 26 -26.93 0.47 6.22
C SER A 26 -26.04 0.00 5.06
N LEU A 27 -24.99 0.76 4.71
CA LEU A 27 -24.00 0.33 3.72
C LEU A 27 -22.88 -0.53 4.31
N ILE A 28 -22.80 -0.65 5.64
CA ILE A 28 -21.83 -1.54 6.28
C ILE A 28 -22.29 -2.97 6.03
N SER A 29 -21.41 -3.80 5.48
CA SER A 29 -21.72 -5.22 5.23
C SER A 29 -22.14 -5.91 6.54
N PRO A 30 -23.34 -6.52 6.59
CA PRO A 30 -23.77 -7.28 7.77
C PRO A 30 -22.85 -8.45 8.11
N VAL A 31 -22.12 -8.98 7.12
CA VAL A 31 -21.12 -10.04 7.33
C VAL A 31 -19.98 -9.56 8.21
N LEU A 32 -19.49 -8.33 8.00
CA LEU A 32 -18.46 -7.73 8.85
C LEU A 32 -18.97 -7.58 10.28
N ILE A 33 -20.18 -7.02 10.44
CA ILE A 33 -20.80 -6.78 11.75
C ILE A 33 -20.92 -8.09 12.53
N HIS A 34 -21.43 -9.14 11.88
CA HIS A 34 -21.61 -10.45 12.51
C HIS A 34 -20.28 -11.07 12.92
N ARG A 35 -19.31 -11.16 12.00
CA ARG A 35 -17.99 -11.77 12.25
C ARG A 35 -17.22 -11.04 13.35
N LEU A 36 -17.23 -9.70 13.31
CA LEU A 36 -16.62 -8.89 14.35
C LEU A 36 -17.31 -9.09 15.71
N GLY A 37 -18.65 -9.16 15.74
CA GLY A 37 -19.40 -9.46 16.96
C GLY A 37 -19.03 -10.82 17.58
N VAL A 38 -18.87 -11.86 16.76
CA VAL A 38 -18.41 -13.17 17.22
C VAL A 38 -16.99 -13.10 17.78
N HIS A 39 -16.09 -12.36 17.13
CA HIS A 39 -14.72 -12.16 17.60
C HIS A 39 -14.70 -11.43 18.97
N LEU A 40 -15.49 -10.36 19.11
CA LEU A 40 -15.64 -9.63 20.39
C LEU A 40 -16.21 -10.54 21.49
N ALA A 41 -17.23 -11.35 21.19
CA ALA A 41 -17.80 -12.28 22.16
C ALA A 41 -16.79 -13.34 22.63
N LYS A 42 -15.90 -13.81 21.74
CA LYS A 42 -14.78 -14.69 22.13
C LYS A 42 -13.81 -13.96 23.07
N GLY A 43 -13.39 -12.74 22.73
CA GLY A 43 -12.51 -11.92 23.57
C GLY A 43 -13.12 -11.64 24.95
N ALA A 44 -14.41 -11.30 25.01
CA ALA A 44 -15.14 -11.02 26.24
C ALA A 44 -15.16 -12.22 27.22
N LYS A 45 -15.26 -13.45 26.70
CA LYS A 45 -15.17 -14.66 27.54
C LYS A 45 -13.83 -14.79 28.27
N HIS A 46 -12.76 -14.26 27.71
CA HIS A 46 -11.41 -14.36 28.28
C HIS A 46 -11.01 -13.14 29.10
N TYR A 47 -11.38 -11.94 28.65
CA TYR A 47 -10.89 -10.67 29.21
C TYR A 47 -11.97 -9.81 29.86
N GLY A 48 -13.23 -10.23 29.80
CA GLY A 48 -14.39 -9.44 30.15
C GLY A 48 -14.85 -8.50 29.04
N ASP A 49 -16.08 -8.00 29.17
CA ASP A 49 -16.67 -7.04 28.23
C ASP A 49 -15.82 -5.77 28.15
N ASP A 50 -15.74 -5.20 26.94
CA ASP A 50 -15.07 -3.93 26.65
C ASP A 50 -13.62 -3.81 27.14
N ASN A 51 -12.92 -4.91 27.39
CA ASN A 51 -11.51 -4.88 27.81
C ASN A 51 -10.62 -4.11 26.81
N TRP A 52 -10.95 -4.18 25.53
CA TRP A 52 -10.27 -3.46 24.45
C TRP A 52 -10.36 -1.93 24.62
N ALA A 53 -11.38 -1.41 25.29
CA ALA A 53 -11.57 0.03 25.50
C ALA A 53 -10.55 0.63 26.49
N LYS A 54 -9.81 -0.20 27.23
CA LYS A 54 -8.72 0.26 28.13
C LYS A 54 -7.50 0.81 27.38
N GLY A 55 -7.45 0.64 26.06
CA GLY A 55 -6.35 1.10 25.23
C GLY A 55 -5.18 0.11 25.17
N MET A 56 -4.51 0.10 24.01
CA MET A 56 -3.28 -0.64 23.76
C MET A 56 -2.36 0.23 22.90
N PRO A 57 -1.02 0.07 22.97
CA PRO A 57 -0.12 0.80 22.10
C PRO A 57 -0.47 0.61 20.61
N TYR A 58 -0.39 1.68 19.83
CA TYR A 58 -0.84 1.70 18.43
C TYR A 58 -0.05 0.69 17.59
N ARG A 59 1.28 0.67 17.74
CA ARG A 59 2.15 -0.30 17.07
C ARG A 59 1.82 -1.73 17.48
N ARG A 60 1.55 -1.98 18.76
CA ARG A 60 1.20 -3.34 19.22
C ARG A 60 -0.09 -3.83 18.58
N THR A 61 -1.07 -2.94 18.45
CA THR A 61 -2.35 -3.23 17.76
C THR A 61 -2.10 -3.46 16.26
N ALA A 62 -1.30 -2.60 15.62
CA ALA A 62 -0.92 -2.73 14.21
C ALA A 62 -0.15 -4.02 13.91
N ASP A 63 0.81 -4.39 14.74
CA ASP A 63 1.57 -5.64 14.60
C ASP A 63 0.65 -6.85 14.65
N SER A 64 -0.40 -6.82 15.48
CA SER A 64 -1.39 -7.89 15.54
C SER A 64 -2.17 -8.01 14.24
N MET A 65 -2.62 -6.88 13.68
CA MET A 65 -3.30 -6.88 12.38
C MET A 65 -2.39 -7.41 11.27
N ILE A 66 -1.12 -6.99 11.23
CA ILE A 66 -0.16 -7.42 10.20
C ILE A 66 0.07 -8.94 10.25
N ARG A 67 0.16 -9.54 11.45
CA ARG A 67 0.27 -11.01 11.57
C ARG A 67 -0.98 -11.71 11.02
N HIS A 68 -2.18 -11.24 11.34
CA HIS A 68 -3.41 -11.80 10.79
C HIS A 68 -3.54 -11.58 9.28
N ILE A 69 -2.98 -10.49 8.73
CA ILE A 69 -2.88 -10.31 7.27
C ILE A 69 -2.02 -11.42 6.66
N PHE A 70 -0.84 -11.70 7.23
CA PHE A 70 0.02 -12.76 6.71
C PHE A 70 -0.60 -14.16 6.85
N GLN A 71 -1.28 -14.45 7.97
CA GLN A 71 -2.00 -15.72 8.14
C GLN A 71 -3.13 -15.87 7.12
N TRP A 72 -3.93 -14.82 6.94
CA TRP A 72 -5.00 -14.80 5.94
C TRP A 72 -4.45 -15.00 4.52
N LEU A 73 -3.34 -14.33 4.17
CA LEU A 73 -2.67 -14.50 2.87
C LEU A 73 -2.11 -15.92 2.69
N ALA A 74 -1.74 -16.60 3.76
CA ALA A 74 -1.31 -17.99 3.74
C ALA A 74 -2.47 -18.99 3.61
N GLY A 75 -3.73 -18.52 3.64
CA GLY A 75 -4.91 -19.38 3.61
C GLY A 75 -5.18 -20.09 4.94
N ASP A 76 -4.70 -19.54 6.06
CA ASP A 76 -5.02 -20.05 7.38
C ASP A 76 -6.51 -19.86 7.70
N GLU A 77 -7.15 -20.93 8.18
CA GLU A 77 -8.57 -20.99 8.53
C GLU A 77 -8.77 -21.37 10.01
N GLU A 78 -7.70 -21.47 10.83
CA GLU A 78 -7.80 -21.82 12.25
C GLU A 78 -8.60 -20.79 13.06
N GLU A 79 -8.60 -19.53 12.62
CA GLU A 79 -9.41 -18.47 13.21
C GLU A 79 -9.93 -17.46 12.17
N ASP A 80 -10.81 -16.58 12.62
CA ASP A 80 -11.33 -15.50 11.77
C ASP A 80 -10.36 -14.32 11.72
N HIS A 81 -9.32 -14.44 10.89
CA HIS A 81 -8.28 -13.41 10.74
C HIS A 81 -8.83 -12.06 10.25
N LEU A 82 -9.80 -12.05 9.35
CA LEU A 82 -10.40 -10.80 8.86
C LEU A 82 -11.20 -10.09 9.95
N ALA A 83 -11.89 -10.83 10.82
CA ALA A 83 -12.54 -10.25 11.99
C ALA A 83 -11.51 -9.70 13.00
N ALA A 84 -10.39 -10.40 13.20
CA ALA A 84 -9.30 -9.94 14.06
C ALA A 84 -8.64 -8.64 13.52
N ILE A 85 -8.46 -8.54 12.20
CA ILE A 85 -8.03 -7.29 11.55
C ILE A 85 -9.08 -6.18 11.77
N GLY A 86 -10.35 -6.47 11.53
CA GLY A 86 -11.46 -5.53 11.77
C GLY A 86 -11.53 -5.03 13.21
N PHE A 87 -11.25 -5.92 14.18
CA PHE A 87 -11.14 -5.57 15.59
C PHE A 87 -9.98 -4.59 15.85
N GLY A 88 -8.80 -4.83 15.27
CA GLY A 88 -7.67 -3.91 15.39
C GLY A 88 -7.96 -2.53 14.78
N VAL A 89 -8.61 -2.48 13.61
CA VAL A 89 -9.03 -1.22 12.97
C VAL A 89 -10.03 -0.48 13.86
N MET A 90 -11.04 -1.17 14.39
CA MET A 90 -12.02 -0.61 15.31
C MET A 90 -11.33 0.01 16.53
N CYS A 91 -10.41 -0.72 17.17
CA CYS A 91 -9.66 -0.23 18.33
C CYS A 91 -8.90 1.05 18.01
N LEU A 92 -8.12 1.06 16.93
CA LEU A 92 -7.31 2.24 16.55
C LEU A 92 -8.18 3.47 16.21
N MET A 93 -9.29 3.28 15.49
CA MET A 93 -10.24 4.36 15.21
C MET A 93 -10.83 4.95 16.50
N THR A 94 -11.16 4.09 17.47
CA THR A 94 -11.62 4.53 18.79
C THR A 94 -10.53 5.28 19.53
N TYR A 95 -9.31 4.73 19.61
CA TYR A 95 -8.22 5.35 20.35
C TYR A 95 -7.80 6.70 19.77
N GLU A 96 -7.92 6.89 18.45
CA GLU A 96 -7.62 8.17 17.80
C GLU A 96 -8.67 9.25 18.15
N SER A 97 -9.90 8.82 18.43
CA SER A 97 -11.02 9.71 18.72
C SER A 97 -11.20 9.98 20.23
N ASP A 98 -10.62 9.13 21.09
CA ASP A 98 -10.82 9.17 22.54
C ASP A 98 -9.70 9.91 23.25
N GLN A 99 -10.00 11.13 23.72
CA GLN A 99 -9.06 11.98 24.45
C GLN A 99 -8.87 11.56 25.92
N THR A 100 -9.63 10.57 26.42
CA THR A 100 -9.54 10.09 27.81
C THR A 100 -8.45 9.04 28.02
N LEU A 101 -7.99 8.41 26.94
CA LEU A 101 -6.90 7.43 26.98
C LEU A 101 -5.53 8.10 27.15
N ASP A 102 -4.58 7.34 27.69
CA ASP A 102 -3.19 7.82 27.82
C ASP A 102 -2.60 8.09 26.43
N GLN A 103 -2.16 9.32 26.19
CA GLN A 103 -1.55 9.74 24.93
C GLN A 103 -0.28 8.95 24.60
N LYS A 104 0.38 8.34 25.59
CA LYS A 104 1.54 7.45 25.37
C LYS A 104 1.22 6.19 24.59
N LEU A 105 -0.07 5.84 24.46
CA LEU A 105 -0.49 4.72 23.63
C LEU A 105 -0.28 5.00 22.13
N ASP A 106 -0.32 6.27 21.70
CA ASP A 106 0.09 6.64 20.35
C ASP A 106 1.62 6.69 20.25
N ASP A 107 2.20 5.54 19.93
CA ASP A 107 3.63 5.31 19.79
C ASP A 107 4.11 5.37 18.33
N ARG A 108 3.33 5.99 17.44
CA ARG A 108 3.70 6.18 16.03
C ARG A 108 4.96 7.05 15.91
N ASP A 109 5.83 6.72 14.96
CA ASP A 109 7.03 7.52 14.68
C ASP A 109 6.69 8.66 13.73
N GLU A 110 6.70 9.87 14.26
CA GLU A 110 6.50 11.11 13.51
C GLU A 110 7.52 11.31 12.39
N GLY A 111 8.74 10.76 12.55
CA GLY A 111 9.78 10.75 11.52
C GLY A 111 9.35 10.04 10.24
N LEU A 112 8.50 9.01 10.34
CA LEU A 112 8.01 8.28 9.17
C LEU A 112 7.12 9.15 8.27
N ARG A 113 6.43 10.17 8.82
CA ARG A 113 5.64 11.11 8.00
C ARG A 113 6.49 11.83 6.98
N LYS A 114 7.75 12.14 7.31
CA LYS A 114 8.69 12.84 6.41
C LYS A 114 9.08 12.00 5.19
N ILE A 115 9.01 10.66 5.31
CA ILE A 115 9.34 9.74 4.21
C ILE A 115 8.11 9.11 3.56
N LEU A 116 6.87 9.37 4.05
CA LEU A 116 5.63 8.85 3.44
C LEU A 116 5.56 9.15 1.94
N ALA A 117 5.93 10.36 1.53
CA ALA A 117 5.96 10.75 0.11
C ALA A 117 6.87 9.85 -0.72
N SER A 118 8.00 9.40 -0.18
CA SER A 118 8.92 8.48 -0.87
C SER A 118 8.47 7.02 -0.84
N ILE A 119 7.67 6.61 0.14
CA ILE A 119 7.10 5.26 0.24
C ILE A 119 5.93 5.11 -0.73
N LEU A 120 5.09 6.14 -0.84
CA LEU A 120 3.84 6.10 -1.62
C LEU A 120 4.02 6.50 -3.08
N THR A 121 5.12 7.17 -3.44
CA THR A 121 5.47 7.38 -4.84
C THR A 121 6.36 6.24 -5.31
N SER A 122 5.93 5.51 -6.34
CA SER A 122 6.92 4.84 -7.19
C SER A 122 7.83 5.94 -7.76
N PRO A 123 9.16 5.72 -7.90
CA PRO A 123 9.95 6.62 -8.74
C PRO A 123 9.16 6.79 -10.04
N SER A 124 8.94 8.03 -10.47
CA SER A 124 8.18 8.26 -11.70
C SER A 124 8.80 7.39 -12.78
N ALA A 125 7.97 6.79 -13.63
CA ALA A 125 8.45 6.11 -14.83
C ALA A 125 9.02 7.15 -15.83
N ASP A 126 9.93 8.02 -15.39
CA ASP A 126 10.71 8.93 -16.22
C ASP A 126 12.18 8.55 -16.14
N ALA A 127 12.45 7.42 -16.79
CA ALA A 127 13.41 7.50 -17.87
C ALA A 127 12.81 6.73 -19.05
N THR A 128 11.97 7.38 -19.86
CA THR A 128 11.89 6.98 -21.26
C THR A 128 13.29 7.08 -21.85
N LEU A 129 14.03 5.98 -21.80
CA LEU A 129 15.22 5.76 -22.62
C LEU A 129 14.76 5.93 -24.07
N LYS A 130 14.97 7.13 -24.62
CA LYS A 130 14.85 7.35 -26.06
C LYS A 130 15.90 6.46 -26.72
N ILE A 131 15.47 5.34 -27.27
CA ILE A 131 16.29 4.50 -28.14
C ILE A 131 16.62 5.36 -29.36
N ALA A 132 17.81 5.99 -29.34
CA ALA A 132 18.36 6.65 -30.51
C ALA A 132 18.82 5.57 -31.48
N SER A 133 17.92 5.14 -32.37
CA SER A 133 18.18 4.43 -33.62
C SER A 133 19.30 3.37 -33.62
N VAL A 134 18.94 2.09 -33.55
CA VAL A 134 19.87 1.00 -33.91
C VAL A 134 19.81 0.86 -35.43
N HIS A 135 20.82 1.33 -36.17
CA HIS A 135 20.95 1.06 -37.60
C HIS A 135 22.24 0.29 -37.90
N THR A 136 22.03 -1.01 -38.16
CA THR A 136 22.79 -1.86 -39.10
C THR A 136 24.31 -1.75 -39.09
N GLY A 137 24.98 -2.44 -38.14
CA GLY A 137 26.29 -3.11 -38.33
C GLY A 137 27.48 -2.32 -38.93
N ILE A 138 27.38 -1.01 -39.08
CA ILE A 138 28.31 -0.12 -39.79
C ILE A 138 28.57 1.07 -38.87
N CYS A 139 29.83 1.45 -38.68
CA CYS A 139 30.15 2.67 -37.93
C CYS A 139 29.62 3.90 -38.68
N VAL A 140 28.84 4.74 -38.01
CA VAL A 140 28.23 5.94 -38.61
C VAL A 140 29.24 7.01 -39.02
N ASP A 141 30.46 6.95 -38.50
CA ASP A 141 31.52 7.91 -38.83
C ASP A 141 32.39 7.46 -40.00
N CYS A 142 32.91 6.23 -39.94
CA CYS A 142 33.91 5.77 -40.90
C CYS A 142 33.39 4.70 -41.87
N GLY A 143 32.15 4.26 -41.73
CA GLY A 143 31.53 3.28 -42.63
C GLY A 143 32.08 1.85 -42.51
N VAL A 144 32.99 1.58 -41.57
CA VAL A 144 33.56 0.24 -41.39
C VAL A 144 32.53 -0.70 -40.78
N ARG A 145 32.34 -1.87 -41.40
CA ARG A 145 31.48 -2.95 -40.88
C ARG A 145 32.03 -3.49 -39.56
N ARG A 146 31.17 -3.62 -38.56
CA ARG A 146 31.53 -4.22 -37.25
C ARG A 146 31.85 -5.70 -37.45
N MET A 147 33.03 -6.15 -37.03
CA MET A 147 33.23 -7.57 -36.71
C MET A 147 32.59 -7.85 -35.36
N LYS A 148 31.92 -9.00 -35.21
CA LYS A 148 31.28 -9.39 -33.94
C LYS A 148 32.33 -9.34 -32.82
N PRO A 149 32.11 -8.57 -31.73
CA PRO A 149 33.05 -8.60 -30.61
C PRO A 149 33.05 -10.00 -30.00
N THR A 150 34.24 -10.58 -29.82
CA THR A 150 34.42 -11.81 -29.05
C THR A 150 34.27 -11.45 -27.57
N ILE A 151 33.14 -11.80 -26.96
CA ILE A 151 32.88 -11.52 -25.54
C ILE A 151 33.83 -12.38 -24.71
N LEU A 152 34.84 -11.77 -24.08
CA LEU A 152 35.85 -12.50 -23.30
C LEU A 152 35.52 -12.62 -21.80
N LYS A 153 34.66 -11.76 -21.23
CA LYS A 153 34.14 -11.88 -19.85
C LYS A 153 32.73 -11.29 -19.72
N TYR A 154 31.91 -11.88 -18.84
CA TYR A 154 30.52 -11.51 -18.60
C TYR A 154 30.41 -10.21 -17.79
N ASP A 155 29.69 -9.21 -18.33
CA ASP A 155 29.34 -7.95 -17.66
C ASP A 155 27.82 -7.95 -17.35
N PRO A 156 27.41 -7.81 -16.07
CA PRO A 156 26.00 -7.79 -15.66
C PRO A 156 25.19 -6.61 -16.24
N LYS A 157 25.81 -5.58 -16.81
CA LYS A 157 25.14 -4.49 -17.53
C LYS A 157 24.91 -4.77 -19.02
N LYS A 158 25.45 -5.87 -19.57
CA LYS A 158 25.47 -6.20 -21.02
C LYS A 158 26.05 -5.08 -21.92
N GLU A 159 26.82 -4.17 -21.35
CA GLU A 159 27.47 -3.08 -22.04
C GLU A 159 28.92 -3.46 -22.29
N THR A 160 29.27 -3.84 -23.52
CA THR A 160 30.67 -4.02 -23.88
C THR A 160 31.18 -2.73 -24.52
N PRO A 161 32.17 -2.04 -23.93
CA PRO A 161 32.88 -0.95 -24.59
C PRO A 161 33.57 -1.51 -25.82
N PHE A 162 33.29 -0.93 -26.98
CA PHE A 162 33.89 -1.29 -28.25
C PHE A 162 34.62 -0.08 -28.81
N THR A 163 35.85 -0.27 -29.27
CA THR A 163 36.58 0.75 -30.01
C THR A 163 36.57 0.38 -31.48
N CYS A 164 36.06 1.27 -32.34
CA CYS A 164 36.05 1.05 -33.77
C CYS A 164 37.48 0.87 -34.30
N PRO A 165 37.79 -0.22 -35.01
CA PRO A 165 39.13 -0.45 -35.54
C PRO A 165 39.49 0.50 -36.70
N GLY A 166 38.49 1.14 -37.33
CA GLY A 166 38.71 2.10 -38.42
C GLY A 166 39.10 3.49 -37.92
N CYS A 167 38.32 4.07 -37.00
CA CYS A 167 38.50 5.46 -36.57
C CYS A 167 38.83 5.64 -35.08
N GLY A 168 38.91 4.56 -34.29
CA GLY A 168 39.23 4.65 -32.86
C GLY A 168 38.10 5.19 -31.97
N ARG A 169 36.90 5.44 -32.50
CA ARG A 169 35.74 5.89 -31.71
C ARG A 169 35.34 4.82 -30.70
N LYS A 170 35.13 5.22 -29.45
CA LYS A 170 34.56 4.36 -28.40
C LYS A 170 33.04 4.38 -28.49
N GLU A 171 32.43 3.21 -28.58
CA GLU A 171 30.98 2.99 -28.64
C GLU A 171 30.59 1.96 -27.57
N ILE A 172 29.35 2.03 -27.10
CA ILE A 172 28.79 1.03 -26.17
C ILE A 172 27.82 0.15 -26.99
N VAL A 173 28.08 -1.15 -27.04
CA VAL A 173 27.22 -2.11 -27.74
C VAL A 173 26.31 -2.80 -26.73
N THR A 174 25.02 -2.52 -26.80
CA THR A 174 24.00 -3.24 -26.03
C THR A 174 23.58 -4.49 -26.80
N HIS A 175 23.64 -5.65 -26.13
CA HIS A 175 23.25 -6.92 -26.74
C HIS A 175 21.75 -7.15 -26.48
N GLY A 176 20.95 -7.12 -27.55
CA GLY A 176 19.54 -7.52 -27.48
C GLY A 176 19.37 -8.99 -27.08
N PRO A 177 18.21 -9.39 -26.54
CA PRO A 177 17.94 -10.81 -26.25
C PRO A 177 18.06 -11.65 -27.53
N ARG A 178 18.71 -12.81 -27.43
CA ARG A 178 18.80 -13.80 -28.51
C ARG A 178 17.45 -14.42 -28.80
#